data_AF-A0A8T5JDP1-F1
#
_entry.id   AF-A0A8T5JDP1-F1
#
_cell.length_a   1.000
_cell.length_b   1.000
_cell.length_c   1.000
_cell.angle_alpha   90.00
_cell.angle_beta   90.00
_cell.angle_gamma   90.00
#
_symmetry.space_group_name_H-M   'P 1'
#
loop_
_entity.id
_entity.type
_entity.pdbx_description
1 polymer ?
#
loop_
_entity_poly.entity_id
_entity_poly.type
_entity_poly.pdbx_seq_one_letter_code
_entity_poly.pdbx_strand_id
1 'polypeptide(L)' 'MGKMLLSLENETENKFREITERMFGKKKGALSIAGEIAIREWIARNDTQIRF' A
#
# COMPACT_ATOMS: atom_id res chain seq x y z
N MET A 1 -6.41 16.04 0.83
CA MET A 1 -5.81 14.79 1.34
C MET A 1 -4.32 15.01 1.51
N GLY A 2 -3.73 14.50 2.60
CA GLY A 2 -2.27 14.50 2.76
C GLY A 2 -1.61 13.68 1.66
N LYS A 3 -0.37 14.04 1.30
CA LYS A 3 0.44 13.31 0.32
C LYS A 3 1.58 12.63 1.06
N MET A 4 1.72 11.32 0.85
CA MET A 4 2.87 10.54 1.30
C MET A 4 3.63 10.06 0.07
N LEU A 5 4.94 10.26 0.06
CA LEU A 5 5.83 9.72 -0.96
C LEU A 5 6.64 8.60 -0.32
N LEU A 6 6.61 7.43 -0.95
CA LEU A 6 7.32 6.25 -0.50
C LEU A 6 8.24 5.79 -1.62
N SER A 7 9.48 5.48 -1.26
CA SER A 7 10.42 4.83 -2.15
C SER A 7 10.55 3.38 -1.70
N LEU A 8 10.36 2.45 -2.63
CA LEU A 8 10.46 1.02 -2.38
C LEU A 8 11.62 0.47 -3.20
N GLU A 9 12.18 -0.64 -2.74
CA GLU A 9 13.09 -1.41 -3.58
C GLU A 9 12.36 -1.95 -4.81
N ASN A 10 13.07 -2.04 -5.95
CA ASN A 10 12.48 -2.41 -7.24
C ASN A 10 11.69 -3.72 -7.19
N GLU A 11 12.19 -4.74 -6.49
CA GLU A 11 11.49 -6.02 -6.38
C GLU A 11 10.14 -5.88 -5.66
N THR A 12 10.13 -5.13 -4.56
CA THR A 12 8.93 -4.85 -3.76
C THR A 12 7.93 -4.02 -4.57
N GLU A 13 8.41 -3.01 -5.29
CA GLU A 13 7.55 -2.19 -6.15
C GLU A 13 6.89 -3.04 -7.25
N ASN A 14 7.66 -3.90 -7.93
CA ASN A 14 7.14 -4.74 -8.99
C ASN A 14 6.07 -5.72 -8.48
N LYS A 15 6.33 -6.39 -7.36
CA LYS A 15 5.36 -7.28 -6.71
C LYS A 15 4.10 -6.53 -6.30
N PHE A 16 4.25 -5.33 -5.73
CA PHE A 16 3.13 -4.51 -5.32
C PHE A 16 2.25 -4.08 -6.49
N ARG A 17 2.86 -3.68 -7.61
CA ARG A 17 2.15 -3.34 -8.86
C ARG A 17 1.39 -4.52 -9.42
N GLU A 18 2.02 -5.70 -9.46
CA GLU A 18 1.37 -6.92 -9.93
C GLU A 18 0.13 -7.28 -9.09
N ILE A 19 0.25 -7.23 -7.75
CA ILE A 19 -0.88 -7.47 -6.85
C ILE A 19 -1.98 -6.43 -7.08
N THR A 20 -1.60 -5.15 -7.20
CA THR A 20 -2.56 -4.06 -7.47
C THR A 20 -3.32 -4.28 -8.77
N GLU A 21 -2.63 -4.68 -9.84
CA GLU A 21 -3.25 -4.98 -11.13
C GLU A 21 -4.21 -6.17 -11.04
N ARG A 22 -3.86 -7.22 -10.29
CA ARG A 22 -4.74 -8.38 -10.07
C ARG A 22 -6.00 -8.02 -9.28
N MET A 23 -5.91 -7.11 -8.31
CA MET A 23 -7.04 -6.72 -7.45
C MET A 23 -7.97 -5.71 -8.10
N PHE A 24 -7.41 -4.71 -8.79
CA PHE A 24 -8.17 -3.53 -9.22
C PHE A 24 -8.17 -3.34 -10.75
N GLY A 25 -7.38 -4.12 -11.49
CA GLY A 25 -7.10 -3.92 -12.90
C GLY A 25 -6.22 -2.71 -13.17
N LYS A 26 -6.10 -2.34 -14.46
CA LYS A 26 -5.30 -1.18 -14.90
C LYS A 26 -6.09 0.13 -14.84
N LYS A 27 -6.58 0.49 -13.65
CA LYS A 27 -7.36 1.71 -13.41
C LYS A 27 -6.49 2.84 -12.88
N LYS A 28 -6.79 4.08 -13.30
CA LYS A 28 -6.15 5.28 -12.75
C LYS A 28 -6.43 5.37 -11.24
N GLY A 29 -5.38 5.54 -10.45
CA GLY A 29 -5.47 5.64 -8.98
C GLY A 29 -5.42 4.30 -8.24
N ALA A 30 -5.35 3.15 -8.94
CA ALA A 30 -5.32 1.83 -8.31
C ALA A 30 -4.17 1.67 -7.29
N LEU A 31 -2.99 2.22 -7.59
CA LEU A 31 -1.82 2.16 -6.68
C LEU A 31 -2.04 2.96 -5.40
N SER A 32 -2.68 4.13 -5.48
CA SER A 32 -2.98 4.94 -4.30
C SER A 32 -4.01 4.25 -3.41
N ILE A 33 -5.05 3.65 -4.02
CA ILE A 33 -6.06 2.87 -3.30
C ILE A 33 -5.42 1.65 -2.63
N ALA A 34 -4.61 0.89 -3.36
CA ALA A 34 -3.91 -0.26 -2.82
C ALA A 34 -2.96 0.13 -1.68
N GLY A 35 -2.25 1.26 -1.82
CA GLY A 35 -1.35 1.78 -0.79
C GLY A 35 -2.10 2.18 0.49
N GLU A 36 -3.23 2.86 0.35
CA GLU A 36 -4.09 3.19 1.49
C GLU A 36 -4.59 1.94 2.23
N ILE A 37 -5.04 0.93 1.47
CA ILE A 37 -5.49 -0.34 2.04
C ILE A 37 -4.34 -1.05 2.76
N ALA A 38 -3.16 -1.14 2.14
CA ALA A 38 -2.00 -1.80 2.72
C ALA A 38 -1.56 -1.13 4.02
N ILE A 39 -1.51 0.20 4.07
CA ILE A 39 -1.17 0.95 5.28
C ILE A 39 -2.23 0.75 6.36
N ARG A 40 -3.52 0.81 6.01
CA ARG A 40 -4.62 0.58 6.96
C ARG A 40 -4.57 -0.81 7.58
N GLU A 41 -4.34 -1.84 6.76
CA GLU A 41 -4.19 -3.23 7.21
C GLU A 41 -2.97 -3.41 8.09
N TRP A 42 -1.85 -2.77 7.73
CA TRP A 42 -0.64 -2.80 8.55
C TRP A 42 -0.88 -2.17 9.92
N ILE A 43 -1.51 -1.00 9.97
CA ILE A 43 -1.88 -0.35 11.24
C ILE A 43 -2.78 -1.28 12.03
N ALA A 44 -3.89 -1.78 11.47
CA ALA A 44 -4.81 -2.66 12.19
C ALA A 44 -4.14 -3.91 12.81
N ARG A 45 -3.13 -4.47 12.13
CA ARG A 45 -2.35 -5.63 12.62
C ARG A 45 -1.33 -5.27 13.70
N ASN A 46 -0.80 -4.05 13.67
CA ASN A 46 0.32 -3.63 14.52
C ASN A 46 -0.06 -2.56 15.57
N ASP A 47 -1.31 -2.09 15.60
CA ASP A 47 -1.80 -1.06 16.54
C ASP A 47 -1.68 -1.51 18.00
N THR A 48 -1.67 -2.81 18.24
CA THR A 48 -1.42 -3.39 19.58
C THR A 48 0.04 -3.35 20.03
N GLN A 49 0.99 -3.06 19.13
CA GLN A 49 2.42 -3.07 19.44
C GLN A 49 2.99 -1.69 19.81
N ILE A 50 2.30 -0.60 19.47
CA ILE A 50 2.74 0.75 19.84
C ILE A 50 2.05 1.16 21.14
N ARG A 51 2.55 0.65 22.27
CA ARG A 51 2.26 1.21 23.59
C ARG A 51 3.48 2.05 24.00
N PHE A 52 3.29 3.37 24.08
CA PHE A 52 4.23 4.27 24.71
C PHE A 52 4.20 4.12 26.23
#